data_AF-A0A3S2C6H1-F1
#
_entry.id   AF-A0A3S2C6H1-F1
#
_cell.length_a   1.000
_cell.length_b   1.000
_cell.length_c   1.000
_cell.angle_alpha   90.00
_cell.angle_beta   90.00
_cell.angle_gamma   90.00
#
_symmetry.space_group_name_H-M   'P 1'
#
loop_
_entity.id
_entity.type
_entity.pdbx_description
1 polymer ?
#
loop_
_entity_poly.entity_id
_entity_poly.type
_entity_poly.pdbx_seq_one_letter_code
_entity_poly.pdbx_strand_id
1 'polypeptide(L)'
;MTFPLGVAAQNKQDKGPPHAASNSINATLTLSSSLGETVHLPAPATTIFVADPTIADFQAPSSKTIFVFGKKSGRTSLFALDGNGEPLAELRIVVTQPIGDLRAMLREQVGDYPIRVNYTPRGAILSGTAPDAEVADTAKRVTEQYLGDGAQVVNNIKVAGSLQVNLSVRVAEVSRSAMKSLGVNLSAFGQIGNFKVGVLSGSAASAGSGSTQGGGTAEIGFDNGAVNVSAVLDALAKEHIASVLAEPNLTAMSGEKASFLAGGEFPIPVLQENRQVSVEFRHFGVSLEFVPTVLSNNQINIHVTPEVSELSTQGAVQINGISVPAVSTRRADTVVELASGQSFAIGGLIRRNVNNDVRA
;
A
#
# COMPACT_ATOMS: atom_id res chain seq x y z
N MET A 1 -76.09 51.85 -48.76
CA MET A 1 -75.30 52.96 -49.30
C MET A 1 -74.09 53.17 -48.39
N THR A 2 -72.90 53.01 -48.96
CA THR A 2 -71.66 53.80 -48.73
C THR A 2 -70.99 53.80 -47.33
N PHE A 3 -69.79 53.19 -47.29
CA PHE A 3 -68.67 53.33 -46.32
C PHE A 3 -68.12 54.80 -46.28
N PRO A 4 -67.14 55.24 -45.43
CA PRO A 4 -66.05 54.47 -44.80
C PRO A 4 -65.44 54.90 -43.42
N LEU A 5 -64.58 53.99 -42.93
CA LEU A 5 -63.32 54.05 -42.14
C LEU A 5 -62.87 55.31 -41.35
N GLY A 6 -62.59 55.10 -40.05
CA GLY A 6 -61.23 55.18 -39.46
C GLY A 6 -60.74 56.50 -38.84
N VAL A 7 -60.46 56.51 -37.52
CA VAL A 7 -59.51 57.45 -36.87
C VAL A 7 -58.76 56.75 -35.72
N ALA A 8 -57.43 56.84 -35.77
CA ALA A 8 -56.47 56.42 -34.74
C ALA A 8 -56.11 57.60 -33.81
N ALA A 9 -55.89 57.33 -32.53
CA ALA A 9 -55.43 58.30 -31.54
C ALA A 9 -53.90 58.26 -31.37
N GLN A 10 -53.31 59.45 -31.41
CA GLN A 10 -51.90 59.76 -31.21
C GLN A 10 -51.43 59.49 -29.77
N ASN A 11 -50.15 59.16 -29.59
CA ASN A 11 -49.43 59.69 -28.45
C ASN A 11 -48.03 60.20 -28.84
N LYS A 12 -47.67 61.29 -28.19
CA LYS A 12 -46.73 62.34 -28.55
C LYS A 12 -45.29 61.91 -28.20
N GLN A 13 -44.39 61.98 -29.18
CA GLN A 13 -42.95 61.84 -28.97
C GLN A 13 -42.40 63.10 -28.31
N ASP A 14 -41.79 62.93 -27.13
CA ASP A 14 -40.91 63.93 -26.51
C ASP A 14 -39.45 63.48 -26.69
N LYS A 15 -38.58 64.38 -27.13
CA LYS A 15 -37.21 64.14 -27.57
C LYS A 15 -36.24 64.53 -26.45
N GLY A 16 -35.76 63.56 -25.68
CA GLY A 16 -34.54 63.68 -24.87
C GLY A 16 -33.30 63.18 -25.63
N PRO A 17 -32.08 63.70 -25.37
CA PRO A 17 -30.88 63.35 -26.14
C PRO A 17 -30.43 61.90 -25.88
N PRO A 18 -29.87 61.20 -26.89
CA PRO A 18 -29.43 59.82 -26.74
C PRO A 18 -28.12 59.79 -25.95
N HIS A 19 -28.13 59.21 -24.75
CA HIS A 19 -26.88 58.79 -24.10
C HIS A 19 -26.45 57.47 -24.71
N ALA A 20 -25.25 57.49 -25.29
CA ALA A 20 -24.64 56.41 -26.03
C ALA A 20 -24.53 55.11 -25.20
N ALA A 21 -24.68 53.98 -25.87
CA ALA A 21 -24.39 52.67 -25.31
C ALA A 21 -22.91 52.59 -24.92
N SER A 22 -22.63 52.33 -23.64
CA SER A 22 -21.28 52.11 -23.12
C SER A 22 -20.72 50.80 -23.70
N ASN A 23 -19.90 50.90 -24.74
CA ASN A 23 -19.20 49.77 -25.34
C ASN A 23 -17.91 49.46 -24.56
N SER A 24 -18.02 49.24 -23.25
CA SER A 24 -16.90 48.94 -22.36
C SER A 24 -16.81 47.44 -22.07
N ILE A 25 -15.62 46.86 -22.23
CA ILE A 25 -15.39 45.43 -21.95
C ILE A 25 -15.33 45.23 -20.44
N ASN A 26 -16.26 44.45 -19.89
CA ASN A 26 -16.27 44.05 -18.48
C ASN A 26 -16.09 42.54 -18.38
N ALA A 27 -14.89 42.07 -18.05
CA ALA A 27 -14.58 40.63 -18.06
C ALA A 27 -13.67 40.21 -16.90
N THR A 28 -13.71 38.91 -16.57
CA THR A 28 -12.76 38.30 -15.63
C THR A 28 -11.72 37.52 -16.42
N LEU A 29 -10.44 37.86 -16.25
CA LEU A 29 -9.31 37.22 -16.90
C LEU A 29 -8.59 36.33 -15.89
N THR A 30 -8.57 35.01 -16.13
CA THR A 30 -7.85 34.07 -15.26
C THR A 30 -6.50 33.75 -15.88
N LEU A 31 -5.42 34.17 -15.23
CA LEU A 31 -4.05 33.95 -15.68
C LEU A 31 -3.34 32.97 -14.75
N SER A 32 -2.36 32.25 -15.26
CA SER A 32 -1.39 31.54 -14.44
C SER A 32 -0.17 32.43 -14.18
N SER A 33 0.49 32.30 -13.02
CA SER A 33 1.76 32.99 -12.77
C SER A 33 2.74 32.69 -13.91
N SER A 34 3.41 33.72 -14.44
CA SER A 34 4.30 33.67 -15.61
C SER A 34 3.66 33.45 -16.99
N LEU A 35 2.33 33.33 -17.08
CA LEU A 35 1.60 33.31 -18.34
C LEU A 35 0.83 34.62 -18.55
N GLY A 36 0.55 34.93 -19.82
CA GLY A 36 -0.20 36.13 -20.22
C GLY A 36 -1.11 35.90 -21.41
N GLU A 37 -2.07 36.79 -21.57
CA GLU A 37 -3.09 36.77 -22.61
C GLU A 37 -3.16 38.12 -23.31
N THR A 38 -3.47 38.09 -24.61
CA THR A 38 -3.64 39.31 -25.42
C THR A 38 -5.11 39.72 -25.41
N VAL A 39 -5.38 40.97 -25.05
CA VAL A 39 -6.71 41.57 -25.06
C VAL A 39 -6.78 42.68 -26.11
N HIS A 40 -7.79 42.60 -26.97
CA HIS A 40 -8.07 43.60 -27.98
C HIS A 40 -9.13 44.58 -27.49
N LEU A 41 -8.80 45.88 -27.53
CA LEU A 41 -9.68 46.95 -27.09
C LEU A 41 -10.64 47.38 -28.21
N PRO A 42 -11.86 47.85 -27.88
CA PRO A 42 -12.84 48.28 -28.87
C PRO A 42 -12.39 49.56 -29.61
N ALA A 43 -11.64 50.43 -28.94
CA ALA A 43 -11.09 51.68 -29.45
C ALA A 43 -9.64 51.89 -28.95
N PRO A 44 -8.87 52.86 -29.52
CA PRO A 44 -7.54 53.20 -29.04
C PRO A 44 -7.57 53.74 -27.60
N ALA A 45 -6.86 53.09 -26.67
CA ALA A 45 -6.70 53.58 -25.30
C ALA A 45 -5.57 54.62 -25.22
N THR A 46 -5.80 55.64 -24.40
CA THR A 46 -4.81 56.68 -24.08
C THR A 46 -4.12 56.38 -22.74
N THR A 47 -4.88 55.82 -21.79
CA THR A 47 -4.38 55.53 -20.44
C THR A 47 -4.71 54.11 -20.06
N ILE A 48 -3.72 53.35 -19.60
CA ILE A 48 -3.89 51.98 -19.08
C ILE A 48 -3.17 51.90 -17.74
N PHE A 49 -3.82 51.33 -16.73
CA PHE A 49 -3.21 51.11 -15.42
C PHE A 49 -3.77 49.85 -14.75
N VAL A 50 -2.95 49.29 -13.86
CA VAL A 50 -3.30 48.12 -13.03
C VAL A 50 -3.35 48.57 -11.58
N ALA A 51 -4.38 48.15 -10.84
CA ALA A 51 -4.57 48.54 -9.44
C ALA A 51 -3.41 48.08 -8.54
N ASP A 52 -2.93 46.85 -8.74
CA ASP A 52 -1.76 46.29 -8.07
C ASP A 52 -0.78 45.65 -9.08
N PRO A 53 0.35 46.32 -9.42
CA PRO A 53 1.35 45.84 -10.36
C PRO A 53 2.25 44.71 -9.82
N THR A 54 2.10 44.37 -8.52
CA THR A 54 2.80 43.21 -7.93
C THR A 54 2.10 41.90 -8.27
N ILE A 55 0.79 41.93 -8.53
CA ILE A 55 -0.04 40.76 -8.87
C ILE A 55 -0.01 40.49 -10.37
N ALA A 56 -0.30 41.49 -11.20
CA ALA A 56 -0.29 41.38 -12.65
C ALA A 56 0.24 42.67 -13.28
N ASP A 57 0.71 42.58 -14.51
CA ASP A 57 1.31 43.70 -15.23
C ASP A 57 0.94 43.60 -16.71
N PHE A 58 1.23 44.65 -17.47
CA PHE A 58 0.82 44.73 -18.87
C PHE A 58 1.90 45.35 -19.76
N GLN A 59 1.84 44.98 -21.03
CA GLN A 59 2.52 45.67 -22.12
C GLN A 59 1.48 46.05 -23.18
N ALA A 60 1.62 47.21 -23.80
CA ALA A 60 0.71 47.66 -24.85
C ALA A 60 1.49 47.80 -26.18
N PRO A 61 1.60 46.73 -26.99
CA PRO A 61 2.28 46.79 -28.28
C PRO A 61 1.62 47.78 -29.28
N SER A 62 0.35 48.12 -29.07
CA SER A 62 -0.36 49.15 -29.83
C SER A 62 -1.44 49.80 -28.97
N SER A 63 -2.00 50.93 -29.40
CA SER A 63 -3.10 51.61 -28.69
C SER A 63 -4.39 50.78 -28.62
N LYS A 64 -4.52 49.71 -29.42
CA LYS A 64 -5.71 48.84 -29.46
C LYS A 64 -5.46 47.44 -28.90
N THR A 65 -4.22 47.09 -28.55
CA THR A 65 -3.87 45.74 -28.10
C THR A 65 -3.02 45.81 -26.86
N ILE A 66 -3.45 45.10 -25.82
CA ILE A 66 -2.73 44.98 -24.55
C ILE A 66 -2.40 43.50 -24.30
N PHE A 67 -1.19 43.22 -23.87
CA PHE A 67 -0.75 41.92 -23.40
C PHE A 67 -0.68 41.97 -21.87
N VAL A 68 -1.50 41.16 -21.20
CA VAL A 68 -1.63 41.15 -19.73
C VAL A 68 -1.03 39.86 -19.21
N PHE A 69 -0.12 39.93 -18.23
CA PHE A 69 0.55 38.75 -17.68
C PHE A 69 0.56 38.75 -16.15
N GLY A 70 0.47 37.56 -15.56
CA GLY A 70 0.45 37.36 -14.11
C GLY A 70 1.85 37.27 -13.53
N LYS A 71 2.12 38.03 -12.46
CA LYS A 71 3.40 38.02 -11.71
C LYS A 71 3.29 37.21 -10.42
N LYS A 72 2.28 37.48 -9.60
CA LYS A 72 2.07 36.83 -8.30
C LYS A 72 0.63 36.39 -8.14
N SER A 73 0.40 35.29 -7.43
CA SER A 73 -0.96 34.81 -7.12
C SER A 73 -1.75 35.88 -6.35
N GLY A 74 -2.98 36.15 -6.79
CA GLY A 74 -3.78 37.24 -6.25
C GLY A 74 -4.90 37.69 -7.18
N ARG A 75 -5.62 38.74 -6.77
CA ARG A 75 -6.66 39.39 -7.57
C ARG A 75 -6.32 40.86 -7.72
N THR A 76 -6.41 41.38 -8.94
CA THR A 76 -6.20 42.80 -9.25
C THR A 76 -7.16 43.22 -10.36
N SER A 77 -7.24 44.50 -10.67
CA SER A 77 -8.01 45.01 -11.80
C SER A 77 -7.14 45.82 -12.74
N LEU A 78 -7.45 45.75 -14.03
CA LEU A 78 -6.85 46.55 -15.08
C LEU A 78 -7.92 47.42 -15.71
N PHE A 79 -7.61 48.70 -15.86
CA PHE A 79 -8.47 49.69 -16.49
C PHE A 79 -7.78 50.25 -17.74
N ALA A 80 -8.52 50.33 -18.83
CA ALA A 80 -8.12 51.02 -20.05
C ALA A 80 -9.13 52.12 -20.35
N LEU A 81 -8.65 53.36 -20.49
CA LEU A 81 -9.46 54.55 -20.73
C LEU A 81 -9.14 55.17 -22.10
N ASP A 82 -10.14 55.80 -22.70
CA ASP A 82 -9.96 56.59 -23.93
C ASP A 82 -9.42 58.00 -23.64
N GLY A 83 -9.29 58.83 -24.68
CA GLY A 83 -8.80 60.20 -24.56
C GLY A 83 -9.74 61.17 -23.83
N ASN A 84 -11.00 60.78 -23.62
CA ASN A 84 -12.00 61.54 -22.86
C ASN A 84 -12.09 61.08 -21.40
N GLY A 85 -11.31 60.05 -21.01
CA GLY A 85 -11.36 59.44 -19.69
C GLY A 85 -12.49 58.44 -19.50
N GLU A 86 -13.19 58.04 -20.56
CA GLU A 86 -14.23 57.02 -20.49
C GLU A 86 -13.60 55.61 -20.49
N PRO A 87 -14.13 54.66 -19.68
CA PRO A 87 -13.58 53.32 -19.60
C PRO A 87 -13.89 52.50 -20.86
N LEU A 88 -12.84 52.10 -21.57
CA LEU A 88 -12.89 51.17 -22.70
C LEU A 88 -12.89 49.71 -22.25
N ALA A 89 -12.17 49.41 -21.16
CA ALA A 89 -12.17 48.08 -20.55
C ALA A 89 -11.92 48.15 -19.03
N GLU A 90 -12.64 47.30 -18.30
CA GLU A 90 -12.42 46.97 -16.90
C GLU A 90 -12.27 45.45 -16.79
N LEU A 91 -11.04 44.99 -16.54
CA LEU A 91 -10.71 43.57 -16.44
C LEU A 91 -10.41 43.20 -15.00
N ARG A 92 -11.15 42.24 -14.46
CA ARG A 92 -10.82 41.60 -13.17
C ARG A 92 -9.82 40.48 -13.42
N ILE A 93 -8.58 40.67 -13.01
CA ILE A 93 -7.49 39.71 -13.21
C ILE A 93 -7.38 38.80 -11.99
N VAL A 94 -7.44 37.50 -12.20
CA VAL A 94 -7.22 36.47 -11.19
C VAL A 94 -5.99 35.68 -11.58
N VAL A 95 -4.89 35.85 -10.84
CA VAL A 95 -3.66 35.10 -11.07
C VAL A 95 -3.63 33.89 -10.15
N THR A 96 -3.55 32.70 -10.74
CA THR A 96 -3.48 31.41 -10.05
C THR A 96 -2.10 30.78 -10.28
N GLN A 97 -1.62 29.95 -9.35
CA GLN A 97 -0.49 29.06 -9.65
C GLN A 97 -1.02 27.80 -10.35
N PRO A 98 -0.33 27.29 -11.38
CA PRO A 98 -0.74 26.08 -12.06
C PRO A 98 -0.67 24.89 -11.10
N ILE A 99 -1.84 24.38 -10.69
CA ILE A 99 -1.94 23.22 -9.80
C ILE A 99 -1.51 21.91 -10.48
N GLY A 100 -1.46 21.93 -11.82
CA GLY A 100 -1.05 20.79 -12.64
C GLY A 100 0.38 20.35 -12.36
N ASP A 101 1.30 21.30 -12.22
CA ASP A 101 2.73 21.04 -12.07
C ASP A 101 3.03 20.44 -10.69
N LEU A 102 2.46 21.03 -9.64
CA LEU A 102 2.56 20.47 -8.29
C LEU A 102 1.94 19.07 -8.21
N ARG A 103 0.80 18.85 -8.86
CA ARG A 103 0.16 17.53 -8.90
C ARG A 103 1.02 16.51 -9.66
N ALA A 104 1.69 16.91 -10.74
CA ALA A 104 2.61 16.04 -11.48
C ALA A 104 3.81 15.66 -10.60
N MET A 105 4.42 16.64 -9.93
CA MET A 105 5.56 16.43 -9.03
C MET A 105 5.19 15.51 -7.83
N LEU A 106 4.00 15.70 -7.25
CA LEU A 106 3.50 14.81 -6.20
C LEU A 106 3.34 13.37 -6.71
N ARG A 107 2.75 13.17 -7.90
CA ARG A 107 2.60 11.83 -8.48
C ARG A 107 3.95 11.15 -8.75
N GLU A 108 4.96 11.93 -9.14
CA GLU A 108 6.31 11.41 -9.39
C GLU A 108 7.03 11.03 -8.09
N GLN A 109 6.88 11.83 -7.02
CA GLN A 109 7.59 11.59 -5.76
C GLN A 109 6.92 10.58 -4.85
N VAL A 110 5.58 10.61 -4.74
CA VAL A 110 4.83 9.75 -3.81
C VAL A 110 3.97 8.70 -4.49
N GLY A 111 3.87 8.68 -5.82
CA GLY A 111 3.05 7.72 -6.57
C GLY A 111 1.61 8.18 -6.81
N ASP A 112 0.81 7.32 -7.44
CA ASP A 112 -0.56 7.63 -7.87
C ASP A 112 -1.60 7.41 -6.76
N TYR A 113 -1.42 8.07 -5.62
CA TYR A 113 -2.39 8.07 -4.52
C TYR A 113 -3.44 9.18 -4.70
N PRO A 114 -4.66 9.01 -4.15
CA PRO A 114 -5.74 9.99 -4.26
C PRO A 114 -5.52 11.22 -3.35
N ILE A 115 -4.34 11.84 -3.43
CA ILE A 115 -3.95 13.06 -2.73
C ILE A 115 -4.32 14.26 -3.61
N ARG A 116 -5.15 15.14 -3.07
CA ARG A 116 -5.60 16.38 -3.69
C ARG A 116 -4.97 17.56 -2.99
N VAL A 117 -4.50 18.50 -3.79
CA VAL A 117 -4.02 19.80 -3.31
C VAL A 117 -5.08 20.85 -3.60
N ASN A 118 -5.36 21.71 -2.62
CA ASN A 118 -6.14 22.92 -2.80
C ASN A 118 -5.32 24.12 -2.32
N TYR A 119 -5.11 25.12 -3.16
CA TYR A 119 -4.42 26.34 -2.74
C TYR A 119 -5.29 27.20 -1.82
N THR A 120 -4.64 27.85 -0.86
CA THR A 120 -5.23 28.86 0.02
C THR A 120 -4.43 30.16 -0.10
N PRO A 121 -4.97 31.32 0.33
CA PRO A 121 -4.23 32.59 0.28
C PRO A 121 -2.90 32.58 1.05
N ARG A 122 -2.73 31.66 2.01
CA ARG A 122 -1.52 31.52 2.84
C ARG A 122 -0.67 30.29 2.51
N GLY A 123 -1.06 29.45 1.54
CA GLY A 123 -0.34 28.22 1.19
C GLY A 123 -1.24 27.16 0.54
N ALA A 124 -1.31 25.95 1.09
CA ALA A 124 -2.10 24.86 0.53
C ALA A 124 -2.67 23.91 1.59
N ILE A 125 -3.76 23.23 1.25
CA ILE A 125 -4.35 22.14 2.03
C ILE A 125 -4.18 20.85 1.22
N LEU A 126 -3.54 19.87 1.83
CA LEU A 126 -3.45 18.51 1.32
C LEU A 126 -4.58 17.67 1.90
N SER A 127 -5.31 16.95 1.05
CA SER A 127 -6.43 16.11 1.47
C SER A 127 -6.46 14.82 0.66
N GLY A 128 -7.03 13.75 1.21
CA GLY A 128 -7.10 12.46 0.52
C GLY A 128 -6.73 11.31 1.43
N THR A 129 -6.24 10.23 0.82
CA THR A 129 -5.81 9.03 1.53
C THR A 129 -4.39 8.65 1.11
N ALA A 130 -3.53 8.37 2.08
CA ALA A 130 -2.19 7.82 1.89
C ALA A 130 -2.11 6.41 2.49
N PRO A 131 -1.27 5.51 1.97
CA PRO A 131 -1.10 4.15 2.48
C PRO A 131 -0.42 4.10 3.86
N ASP A 132 0.45 5.07 4.14
CA ASP A 132 1.24 5.15 5.37
C ASP A 132 1.56 6.62 5.71
N ALA A 133 2.18 6.83 6.88
CA ALA A 133 2.56 8.16 7.34
C ALA A 133 3.73 8.76 6.54
N GLU A 134 4.62 7.93 5.99
CA GLU A 134 5.79 8.38 5.24
C GLU A 134 5.40 9.06 3.93
N VAL A 135 4.41 8.50 3.23
CA VAL A 135 3.82 9.10 2.02
C VAL A 135 3.15 10.44 2.35
N ALA A 136 2.41 10.53 3.45
CA ALA A 136 1.74 11.77 3.86
C ALA A 136 2.75 12.88 4.20
N ASP A 137 3.84 12.54 4.90
CA ASP A 137 4.91 13.48 5.25
C ASP A 137 5.73 13.92 4.04
N THR A 138 6.01 13.00 3.13
CA THR A 138 6.69 13.32 1.86
C THR A 138 5.85 14.26 1.02
N ALA A 139 4.55 14.01 0.88
CA ALA A 139 3.64 14.90 0.15
C ALA A 139 3.60 16.32 0.75
N LYS A 140 3.61 16.44 2.09
CA LYS A 140 3.72 17.74 2.78
C LYS A 140 5.01 18.47 2.41
N ARG A 141 6.16 17.80 2.53
CA ARG A 141 7.49 18.36 2.28
C ARG A 141 7.66 18.85 0.83
N VAL A 142 7.24 18.02 -0.13
CA VAL A 142 7.26 18.34 -1.57
C VAL A 142 6.41 19.58 -1.84
N THR A 143 5.25 19.70 -1.19
CA THR A 143 4.36 20.85 -1.33
C THR A 143 4.94 22.12 -0.72
N GLU A 144 5.57 22.03 0.46
CA GLU A 144 6.26 23.16 1.11
C GLU A 144 7.40 23.68 0.24
N GLN A 145 8.24 22.79 -0.29
CA GLN A 145 9.34 23.15 -1.16
C GLN A 145 8.87 23.81 -2.47
N TYR A 146 7.74 23.35 -3.03
CA TYR A 146 7.16 23.95 -4.23
C TYR A 146 6.63 25.36 -4.00
N LEU A 147 5.98 25.58 -2.85
CA LEU A 147 5.36 26.87 -2.52
C LEU A 147 6.37 27.92 -2.02
N GLY A 148 7.53 27.48 -1.54
CA GLY A 148 8.59 28.33 -1.03
C GLY A 148 8.41 28.77 0.42
N ASP A 149 9.41 29.50 0.93
CA ASP A 149 9.49 29.89 2.33
C ASP A 149 8.30 30.78 2.76
N GLY A 150 7.65 30.39 3.86
CA GLY A 150 6.52 31.11 4.45
C GLY A 150 5.12 30.62 4.04
N ALA A 151 5.02 29.66 3.12
CA ALA A 151 3.75 29.02 2.79
C ALA A 151 3.28 28.06 3.89
N GLN A 152 2.02 28.19 4.32
CA GLN A 152 1.40 27.28 5.28
C GLN A 152 0.77 26.09 4.56
N VAL A 153 1.36 24.90 4.75
CA VAL A 153 0.82 23.65 4.24
C VAL A 153 0.11 22.91 5.36
N VAL A 154 -1.21 22.79 5.23
CA VAL A 154 -2.05 22.05 6.18
C VAL A 154 -2.23 20.63 5.67
N ASN A 155 -1.85 19.64 6.48
CA ASN A 155 -1.97 18.22 6.17
C ASN A 155 -3.29 17.64 6.71
N ASN A 156 -4.25 17.39 5.82
CA ASN A 156 -5.51 16.66 6.10
C ASN A 156 -5.55 15.31 5.35
N ILE A 157 -4.40 14.73 5.02
CA ILE A 157 -4.32 13.39 4.45
C ILE A 157 -4.70 12.38 5.53
N LYS A 158 -5.64 11.49 5.22
CA LYS A 158 -5.97 10.35 6.08
C LYS A 158 -5.01 9.21 5.76
N VAL A 159 -4.26 8.76 6.74
CA VAL A 159 -3.49 7.52 6.60
C VAL A 159 -4.49 6.37 6.66
N ALA A 160 -4.61 5.61 5.56
CA ALA A 160 -5.32 4.34 5.59
C ALA A 160 -4.64 3.50 6.67
N GLY A 161 -5.42 2.99 7.63
CA GLY A 161 -4.88 2.34 8.83
C GLY A 161 -3.76 1.36 8.48
N SER A 162 -2.75 1.27 9.36
CA SER A 162 -1.58 0.42 9.15
C SER A 162 -2.01 -0.99 8.77
N LEU A 163 -1.46 -1.49 7.66
CA LEU A 163 -1.75 -2.83 7.18
C LEU A 163 -1.36 -3.83 8.27
N GLN A 164 -2.32 -4.65 8.68
CA GLN A 164 -2.10 -5.74 9.61
C GLN A 164 -1.89 -7.03 8.83
N VAL A 165 -0.89 -7.81 9.26
CA VAL A 165 -0.56 -9.11 8.71
C VAL A 165 -0.78 -10.15 9.79
N ASN A 166 -1.66 -11.10 9.52
CA ASN A 166 -1.82 -12.29 10.35
C ASN A 166 -0.95 -13.42 9.79
N LEU A 167 -0.04 -13.93 10.61
CA LEU A 167 0.84 -15.04 10.26
C LEU A 167 0.43 -16.29 11.03
N SER A 168 0.12 -17.34 10.29
CA SER A 168 -0.09 -18.69 10.82
C SER A 168 1.08 -19.59 10.43
N VAL A 169 1.78 -20.14 11.41
CA VAL A 169 2.87 -21.10 11.18
C VAL A 169 2.42 -22.48 11.62
N ARG A 170 2.82 -23.51 10.88
CA ARG A 170 2.60 -24.91 11.26
C ARG A 170 3.94 -25.63 11.30
N VAL A 171 4.20 -26.31 12.42
CA VAL A 171 5.38 -27.16 12.59
C VAL A 171 4.90 -28.60 12.74
N ALA A 172 5.30 -29.46 11.81
CA ALA A 172 4.89 -30.86 11.79
C ALA A 172 6.09 -31.79 11.57
N GLU A 173 6.02 -32.97 12.18
CA GLU A 173 6.94 -34.08 11.95
C GLU A 173 6.21 -35.17 11.17
N VAL A 174 6.80 -35.61 10.06
CA VAL A 174 6.18 -36.62 9.18
C VAL A 174 7.07 -37.85 9.11
N SER A 175 6.50 -39.01 9.44
CA SER A 175 7.23 -40.27 9.38
C SER A 175 7.13 -40.89 7.98
N ARG A 176 8.27 -41.00 7.29
CA ARG A 176 8.33 -41.64 5.95
C ARG A 176 8.00 -43.13 5.97
N SER A 177 8.29 -43.83 7.06
CA SER A 177 8.01 -45.25 7.21
C SER A 177 6.50 -45.53 7.28
N ALA A 178 5.74 -44.73 8.04
CA ALA A 178 4.28 -44.88 8.11
C ALA A 178 3.59 -44.53 6.77
N MET A 179 4.06 -43.48 6.06
CA MET A 179 3.59 -43.18 4.69
C MET A 179 3.79 -44.37 3.75
N LYS A 180 4.95 -45.04 3.83
CA LYS A 180 5.29 -46.15 2.94
C LYS A 180 4.51 -47.44 3.28
N SER A 181 4.23 -47.70 4.56
CA SER A 181 3.45 -48.87 4.98
C SER A 181 1.95 -48.77 4.69
N LEU A 182 1.40 -47.54 4.65
CA LEU A 182 0.02 -47.30 4.22
C LEU A 182 -0.16 -47.30 2.69
N GLY A 183 0.92 -47.41 1.90
CA GLY A 183 0.84 -47.39 0.43
C GLY A 183 0.46 -46.02 -0.14
N VAL A 184 0.63 -44.93 0.62
CA VAL A 184 0.35 -43.56 0.15
C VAL A 184 1.39 -43.19 -0.91
N ASN A 185 1.00 -43.25 -2.18
CA ASN A 185 1.86 -42.93 -3.30
C ASN A 185 1.86 -41.42 -3.55
N LEU A 186 2.93 -40.73 -3.12
CA LEU A 186 3.06 -39.29 -3.33
C LEU A 186 3.30 -38.86 -4.79
N SER A 187 3.42 -39.80 -5.73
CA SER A 187 3.57 -39.49 -7.16
C SER A 187 2.32 -38.87 -7.80
N ALA A 188 1.15 -38.98 -7.15
CA ALA A 188 -0.07 -38.28 -7.58
C ALA A 188 -0.06 -36.77 -7.26
N PHE A 189 0.84 -36.29 -6.38
CA PHE A 189 0.94 -34.88 -5.97
C PHE A 189 1.87 -34.07 -6.88
N GLY A 190 1.66 -34.15 -8.20
CA GLY A 190 2.48 -33.48 -9.22
C GLY A 190 2.90 -32.04 -8.90
N GLN A 191 4.09 -31.65 -9.39
CA GLN A 191 4.77 -30.33 -9.27
C GLN A 191 4.20 -29.32 -8.26
N ILE A 192 4.86 -29.19 -7.11
CA ILE A 192 4.66 -28.08 -6.17
C ILE A 192 5.66 -26.98 -6.53
N GLY A 193 5.26 -26.04 -7.39
CA GLY A 193 6.14 -24.98 -7.92
C GLY A 193 7.39 -25.56 -8.62
N ASN A 194 8.58 -25.04 -8.29
CA ASN A 194 9.86 -25.55 -8.81
C ASN A 194 10.39 -26.79 -8.07
N PHE A 195 9.68 -27.29 -7.07
CA PHE A 195 10.11 -28.45 -6.29
C PHE A 195 9.43 -29.73 -6.81
N LYS A 196 10.22 -30.62 -7.43
CA LYS A 196 9.78 -31.94 -7.89
C LYS A 196 10.03 -32.99 -6.81
N VAL A 197 8.96 -33.53 -6.23
CA VAL A 197 9.03 -34.74 -5.39
C VAL A 197 8.84 -35.95 -6.32
N GLY A 198 9.91 -36.67 -6.62
CA GLY A 198 9.88 -37.88 -7.45
C GLY A 198 10.64 -39.03 -6.81
N VAL A 199 10.01 -40.20 -6.74
CA VAL A 199 10.69 -41.50 -6.64
C VAL A 199 10.56 -42.16 -8.00
N LEU A 200 11.67 -42.28 -8.73
CA LEU A 200 11.75 -43.20 -9.87
C LEU A 200 11.69 -44.62 -9.33
N SER A 201 10.55 -45.30 -9.48
CA SER A 201 10.56 -46.76 -9.56
C SER A 201 9.51 -47.24 -10.55
N GLY A 202 9.99 -47.66 -11.72
CA GLY A 202 9.47 -48.80 -12.47
C GLY A 202 8.04 -48.73 -12.98
N SER A 203 7.94 -48.67 -14.32
CA SER A 203 6.80 -49.00 -15.17
C SER A 203 5.73 -47.94 -15.37
N ALA A 204 5.62 -47.55 -16.63
CA ALA A 204 4.62 -46.67 -17.20
C ALA A 204 3.19 -47.18 -16.96
N ALA A 205 2.28 -46.27 -16.63
CA ALA A 205 0.85 -46.47 -16.83
C ALA A 205 0.19 -45.12 -17.12
N SER A 206 -0.27 -44.98 -18.37
CA SER A 206 -1.21 -43.96 -18.84
C SER A 206 -2.49 -43.99 -18.00
N ALA A 207 -2.86 -42.86 -17.39
CA ALA A 207 -4.10 -42.72 -16.64
C ALA A 207 -5.32 -42.70 -17.58
N GLY A 208 -5.93 -43.87 -17.76
CA GLY A 208 -7.31 -44.03 -18.21
C GLY A 208 -8.22 -44.15 -17.00
N SER A 209 -9.38 -43.50 -17.06
CA SER A 209 -10.48 -43.63 -16.09
C SER A 209 -10.89 -45.10 -15.97
N GLY A 210 -10.79 -45.67 -14.77
CA GLY A 210 -11.17 -47.05 -14.51
C GLY A 210 -11.13 -47.37 -13.01
N SER A 211 -12.31 -47.59 -12.44
CA SER A 211 -12.53 -48.12 -11.10
C SER A 211 -11.85 -49.48 -10.91
N THR A 212 -10.97 -49.60 -9.91
CA THR A 212 -10.44 -50.90 -9.46
C THR A 212 -11.05 -51.29 -8.13
N GLN A 213 -11.74 -52.43 -8.17
CA GLN A 213 -12.34 -53.14 -7.06
C GLN A 213 -11.31 -54.13 -6.48
N GLY A 214 -10.99 -53.99 -5.19
CA GLY A 214 -10.25 -55.00 -4.42
C GLY A 214 -8.82 -54.61 -4.05
N GLY A 215 -8.60 -54.36 -2.75
CA GLY A 215 -7.31 -53.98 -2.16
C GLY A 215 -7.36 -52.53 -1.68
N GLY A 216 -7.57 -52.32 -0.38
CA GLY A 216 -7.81 -51.00 0.21
C GLY A 216 -6.63 -50.03 0.03
N THR A 217 -6.71 -49.21 -1.01
CA THR A 217 -5.96 -47.96 -1.12
C THR A 217 -6.98 -46.84 -1.19
N ALA A 218 -7.09 -46.06 -0.11
CA ALA A 218 -7.91 -44.86 -0.09
C ALA A 218 -7.23 -43.80 -0.97
N GLU A 219 -7.65 -43.72 -2.23
CA GLU A 219 -7.20 -42.69 -3.16
C GLU A 219 -7.97 -41.39 -2.87
N ILE A 220 -7.30 -40.40 -2.30
CA ILE A 220 -7.84 -39.05 -2.12
C ILE A 220 -7.55 -38.27 -3.41
N GLY A 221 -8.54 -38.19 -4.30
CA GLY A 221 -8.48 -37.35 -5.50
C GLY A 221 -8.86 -35.90 -5.17
N PHE A 222 -8.08 -34.94 -5.66
CA PHE A 222 -8.42 -33.51 -5.62
C PHE A 222 -8.65 -33.01 -7.04
N ASP A 223 -9.87 -32.55 -7.35
CA ASP A 223 -10.18 -31.90 -8.62
C ASP A 223 -9.58 -30.48 -8.67
N ASN A 224 -8.79 -30.23 -9.73
CA ASN A 224 -8.37 -28.94 -10.28
C ASN A 224 -8.20 -27.74 -9.31
N GLY A 225 -6.93 -27.42 -9.04
CA GLY A 225 -6.51 -26.01 -9.03
C GLY A 225 -6.24 -25.35 -7.68
N ALA A 226 -5.69 -26.07 -6.71
CA ALA A 226 -4.72 -25.59 -5.70
C ALA A 226 -4.61 -26.67 -4.61
N VAL A 227 -3.52 -27.43 -4.58
CA VAL A 227 -3.28 -28.39 -3.49
C VAL A 227 -2.95 -27.59 -2.24
N ASN A 228 -3.90 -27.50 -1.31
CA ASN A 228 -3.67 -26.85 -0.03
C ASN A 228 -2.84 -27.77 0.87
N VAL A 229 -1.58 -27.40 1.11
CA VAL A 229 -0.63 -28.17 1.94
C VAL A 229 -1.21 -28.47 3.33
N SER A 230 -2.03 -27.57 3.89
CA SER A 230 -2.69 -27.77 5.18
C SER A 230 -3.71 -28.91 5.14
N ALA A 231 -4.52 -29.02 4.08
CA ALA A 231 -5.50 -30.09 3.95
C ALA A 231 -4.86 -31.48 3.84
N VAL A 232 -3.70 -31.55 3.17
CA VAL A 232 -2.92 -32.79 3.08
C VAL A 232 -2.29 -33.14 4.43
N LEU A 233 -1.76 -32.14 5.15
CA LEU A 233 -1.23 -32.34 6.50
C LEU A 233 -2.32 -32.84 7.47
N ASP A 234 -3.52 -32.26 7.42
CA ASP A 234 -4.64 -32.62 8.28
C ASP A 234 -5.10 -34.08 8.03
N ALA A 235 -5.11 -34.51 6.76
CA ALA A 235 -5.40 -35.90 6.39
C ALA A 235 -4.31 -36.87 6.88
N LEU A 236 -3.04 -36.53 6.73
CA LEU A 236 -1.92 -37.33 7.24
C LEU A 236 -1.88 -37.38 8.76
N ALA A 237 -2.27 -36.29 9.44
CA ALA A 237 -2.37 -36.24 10.89
C ALA A 237 -3.50 -37.14 11.40
N LYS A 238 -4.65 -37.16 10.70
CA LYS A 238 -5.80 -38.02 11.02
C LYS A 238 -5.46 -39.52 10.92
N GLU A 239 -4.61 -39.90 9.97
CA GLU A 239 -4.13 -41.28 9.80
C GLU A 239 -2.89 -41.60 10.67
N HIS A 240 -2.53 -40.72 11.62
CA HIS A 240 -1.34 -40.84 12.51
C HIS A 240 0.02 -40.91 11.78
N ILE A 241 0.09 -40.47 10.53
CA ILE A 241 1.32 -40.48 9.73
C ILE A 241 2.18 -39.22 9.97
N ALA A 242 1.52 -38.11 10.26
CA ALA A 242 2.12 -36.84 10.64
C ALA A 242 1.72 -36.46 12.08
N SER A 243 2.63 -35.81 12.80
CA SER A 243 2.36 -35.22 14.11
C SER A 243 2.56 -33.71 14.01
N VAL A 244 1.50 -32.94 14.28
CA VAL A 244 1.59 -31.48 14.37
C VAL A 244 2.13 -31.14 15.76
N LEU A 245 3.31 -30.52 15.80
CA LEU A 245 3.98 -30.15 17.04
C LEU A 245 3.48 -28.81 17.56
N ALA A 246 3.22 -27.86 16.66
CA ALA A 246 2.78 -26.51 17.02
C ALA A 246 2.09 -25.77 15.86
N GLU A 247 1.10 -24.94 16.19
CA GLU A 247 0.42 -24.02 15.25
C GLU A 247 0.29 -22.58 15.81
N PRO A 248 1.39 -21.83 15.95
CA PRO A 248 1.28 -20.45 16.44
C PRO A 248 0.61 -19.54 15.39
N ASN A 249 -0.22 -18.63 15.88
CA ASN A 249 -0.92 -17.63 15.09
C ASN A 249 -0.75 -16.25 15.76
N LEU A 250 -0.19 -15.29 15.03
CA LEU A 250 0.10 -13.96 15.55
C LEU A 250 -0.14 -12.88 14.49
N THR A 251 -0.68 -11.74 14.92
CA THR A 251 -0.93 -10.58 14.05
C THR A 251 0.03 -9.46 14.41
N ALA A 252 0.61 -8.84 13.39
CA ALA A 252 1.51 -7.69 13.52
C ALA A 252 1.17 -6.61 12.51
N MET A 253 1.58 -5.38 12.79
CA MET A 253 1.51 -4.29 11.81
C MET A 253 2.69 -4.42 10.83
N SER A 254 2.49 -3.99 9.59
CA SER A 254 3.57 -3.92 8.60
C SER A 254 4.72 -3.05 9.12
N GLY A 255 5.94 -3.59 9.11
CA GLY A 255 7.18 -2.99 9.60
C GLY A 255 7.46 -3.24 11.08
N GLU A 256 6.50 -3.75 11.86
CA GLU A 256 6.63 -3.89 13.31
C GLU A 256 6.93 -5.33 13.71
N LYS A 257 7.87 -5.49 14.65
CA LYS A 257 8.23 -6.79 15.21
C LYS A 257 7.16 -7.29 16.16
N ALA A 258 6.74 -8.55 15.98
CA ALA A 258 5.87 -9.25 16.92
C ALA A 258 6.52 -10.54 17.40
N SER A 259 6.30 -10.85 18.68
CA SER A 259 6.77 -12.08 19.30
C SER A 259 5.66 -12.77 20.09
N PHE A 260 5.71 -14.10 20.08
CA PHE A 260 4.82 -14.98 20.82
C PHE A 260 5.66 -16.08 21.46
N LEU A 261 5.36 -16.41 22.71
CA LEU A 261 5.95 -17.53 23.44
C LEU A 261 4.83 -18.22 24.22
N ALA A 262 4.68 -19.52 24.00
CA ALA A 262 3.80 -20.39 24.76
C ALA A 262 4.58 -21.62 25.21
N GLY A 263 4.77 -21.76 26.52
CA GLY A 263 5.67 -22.77 27.05
C GLY A 263 5.87 -22.64 28.55
N GLY A 264 7.01 -23.14 29.03
CA GLY A 264 7.41 -23.06 30.42
C GLY A 264 8.90 -22.79 30.58
N GLU A 265 9.33 -22.68 31.82
CA GLU A 265 10.74 -22.63 32.18
C GLU A 265 11.09 -23.92 32.94
N PHE A 266 12.27 -24.48 32.67
CA PHE A 266 12.81 -25.57 33.47
C PHE A 266 14.10 -25.13 34.17
N PRO A 267 14.26 -25.45 35.47
CA PRO A 267 15.43 -25.07 36.24
C PRO A 267 16.62 -25.98 35.95
N ILE A 268 17.78 -25.38 35.74
CA ILE A 268 19.07 -26.06 35.58
C ILE A 268 19.96 -25.68 36.77
N PRO A 269 20.36 -26.65 37.61
CA PRO A 269 21.31 -26.39 38.68
C PRO A 269 22.71 -26.16 38.09
N VAL A 270 23.31 -25.02 38.41
CA VAL A 270 24.67 -24.65 38.01
C VAL A 270 25.55 -24.46 39.23
N LEU A 271 26.75 -25.02 39.21
CA LEU A 271 27.73 -24.87 40.28
C LEU A 271 28.56 -23.61 40.03
N GLN A 272 28.49 -22.63 40.92
CA GLN A 272 29.31 -21.43 40.87
C GLN A 272 30.72 -21.69 41.45
N GLU A 273 31.69 -20.83 41.12
CA GLU A 273 33.12 -20.97 41.53
C GLU A 273 33.30 -21.08 43.05
N ASN A 274 32.41 -20.44 43.82
CA ASN A 274 32.37 -20.48 45.28
C ASN A 274 31.76 -21.78 45.85
N ARG A 275 31.52 -22.82 45.03
CA ARG A 275 30.80 -24.06 45.38
C ARG A 275 29.35 -23.85 45.82
N GLN A 276 28.75 -22.72 45.49
CA GLN A 276 27.32 -22.49 45.69
C GLN A 276 26.53 -23.06 44.49
N VAL A 277 25.44 -23.79 44.78
CA VAL A 277 24.50 -24.21 43.74
C VAL A 277 23.54 -23.06 43.48
N SER A 278 23.47 -22.64 42.22
CA SER A 278 22.50 -21.67 41.73
C SER A 278 21.58 -22.33 40.71
N VAL A 279 20.45 -21.70 40.41
CA VAL A 279 19.44 -22.23 39.50
C VAL A 279 19.31 -21.25 38.33
N GLU A 280 19.55 -21.76 37.13
CA GLU A 280 19.35 -21.03 35.89
C GLU A 280 18.08 -21.53 35.20
N PHE A 281 17.16 -20.63 34.83
CA PHE A 281 15.93 -20.99 34.14
C PHE A 281 16.13 -20.94 32.63
N ARG A 282 15.73 -22.00 31.93
CA ARG A 282 15.70 -22.05 30.46
C ARG A 282 14.28 -22.25 29.98
N HIS A 283 13.87 -21.43 29.02
CA HIS A 283 12.55 -21.52 28.41
C HIS A 283 12.48 -22.70 27.45
N PHE A 284 11.32 -23.35 27.39
CA PHE A 284 10.97 -24.32 26.36
C PHE A 284 9.49 -24.14 25.97
N GLY A 285 9.09 -24.70 24.84
CA GLY A 285 7.77 -24.56 24.24
C GLY A 285 7.83 -24.00 22.82
N VAL A 286 6.77 -23.31 22.41
CA VAL A 286 6.63 -22.73 21.07
C VAL A 286 6.93 -21.24 21.14
N SER A 287 7.89 -20.78 20.36
CA SER A 287 8.15 -19.36 20.13
C SER A 287 8.00 -19.01 18.66
N LEU A 288 7.43 -17.84 18.39
CA LEU A 288 7.33 -17.27 17.06
C LEU A 288 7.74 -15.81 17.16
N GLU A 289 8.79 -15.45 16.43
CA GLU A 289 9.15 -14.06 16.20
C GLU A 289 9.03 -13.77 14.70
N PHE A 290 8.41 -12.65 14.33
CA PHE A 290 8.37 -12.23 12.94
C PHE A 290 8.25 -10.73 12.75
N VAL A 291 8.69 -10.25 11.58
CA VAL A 291 8.54 -8.87 11.10
C VAL A 291 7.94 -8.92 9.69
N PRO A 292 6.67 -8.56 9.49
CA PRO A 292 6.07 -8.51 8.17
C PRO A 292 6.28 -7.14 7.52
N THR A 293 6.50 -7.08 6.21
CA THR A 293 6.54 -5.83 5.44
C THR A 293 5.70 -6.01 4.18
N VAL A 294 4.62 -5.24 4.06
CA VAL A 294 3.74 -5.27 2.89
C VAL A 294 4.36 -4.43 1.77
N LEU A 295 4.53 -5.06 0.60
CA LEU A 295 5.09 -4.45 -0.60
C LEU A 295 3.99 -3.92 -1.52
N SER A 296 4.33 -3.00 -2.42
CA SER A 296 3.39 -2.35 -3.35
C SER A 296 2.76 -3.29 -4.39
N ASN A 297 3.38 -4.45 -4.64
CA ASN A 297 2.89 -5.50 -5.53
C ASN A 297 1.96 -6.52 -4.85
N ASN A 298 1.40 -6.17 -3.67
CA ASN A 298 0.51 -7.03 -2.90
C ASN A 298 1.18 -8.34 -2.40
N GLN A 299 2.51 -8.35 -2.36
CA GLN A 299 3.31 -9.37 -1.69
C GLN A 299 3.71 -8.91 -0.29
N ILE A 300 4.04 -9.87 0.56
CA ILE A 300 4.41 -9.66 1.95
C ILE A 300 5.79 -10.29 2.11
N ASN A 301 6.79 -9.46 2.40
CA ASN A 301 8.10 -9.93 2.84
C ASN A 301 8.03 -10.20 4.35
N ILE A 302 8.52 -11.34 4.80
CA ILE A 302 8.41 -11.76 6.19
C ILE A 302 9.76 -12.31 6.64
N HIS A 303 10.40 -11.65 7.60
CA HIS A 303 11.46 -12.27 8.40
C HIS A 303 10.79 -13.07 9.52
N VAL A 304 11.02 -14.38 9.58
CA VAL A 304 10.35 -15.28 10.51
C VAL A 304 11.35 -16.22 11.18
N THR A 305 11.23 -16.32 12.51
CA THR A 305 12.09 -17.14 13.35
C THR A 305 11.21 -18.02 14.27
N PRO A 306 10.60 -19.10 13.73
CA PRO A 306 9.80 -20.01 14.54
C PRO A 306 10.70 -20.99 15.28
N GLU A 307 10.32 -21.34 16.51
CA GLU A 307 10.97 -22.36 17.30
C GLU A 307 9.96 -23.20 18.09
N VAL A 308 10.24 -24.50 18.14
CA VAL A 308 9.52 -25.47 18.97
C VAL A 308 10.55 -26.24 19.78
N SER A 309 10.39 -26.23 21.08
CA SER A 309 11.28 -26.88 22.03
C SER A 309 10.50 -27.71 23.04
N GLU A 310 10.98 -28.93 23.27
CA GLU A 310 10.34 -29.91 24.15
C GLU A 310 11.38 -30.53 25.08
N LEU A 311 10.98 -30.82 26.33
CA LEU A 311 11.83 -31.56 27.25
C LEU A 311 11.98 -33.01 26.77
N SER A 312 13.22 -33.51 26.79
CA SER A 312 13.60 -34.83 26.30
C SER A 312 14.37 -35.60 27.36
N THR A 313 14.02 -36.87 27.53
CA THR A 313 14.81 -37.82 28.32
C THR A 313 16.00 -38.37 27.52
N GLN A 314 15.96 -38.31 26.19
CA GLN A 314 17.08 -38.65 25.33
C GLN A 314 18.16 -37.57 25.46
N GLY A 315 19.35 -37.95 25.93
CA GLY A 315 20.44 -37.03 26.24
C GLY A 315 20.35 -36.38 27.64
N ALA A 316 19.43 -36.82 28.50
CA ALA A 316 19.35 -36.34 29.88
C ALA A 316 20.61 -36.71 30.68
N VAL A 317 21.04 -35.82 31.56
CA VAL A 317 22.21 -36.01 32.43
C VAL A 317 21.74 -36.33 33.85
N GLN A 318 22.36 -37.33 34.46
CA GLN A 318 22.08 -37.73 35.84
C GLN A 318 23.21 -37.24 36.76
N ILE A 319 22.87 -36.43 37.77
CA ILE A 319 23.83 -35.88 38.73
C ILE A 319 23.31 -36.17 40.13
N ASN A 320 24.00 -37.03 40.90
CA ASN A 320 23.63 -37.40 42.28
C ASN A 320 22.15 -37.80 42.46
N GLY A 321 21.56 -38.50 41.48
CA GLY A 321 20.15 -38.92 41.49
C GLY A 321 19.14 -37.87 41.00
N ILE A 322 19.61 -36.68 40.58
CA ILE A 322 18.79 -35.64 39.94
C ILE A 322 18.90 -35.79 38.43
N SER A 323 17.76 -35.97 37.77
CA SER A 323 17.66 -36.05 36.31
C SER A 323 17.45 -34.67 35.72
N VAL A 324 18.44 -34.18 34.98
CA VAL A 324 18.35 -32.95 34.19
C VAL A 324 17.96 -33.33 32.76
N PRO A 325 16.72 -33.04 32.31
CA PRO A 325 16.30 -33.36 30.95
C PRO A 325 17.08 -32.55 29.92
N ALA A 326 17.28 -33.13 28.74
CA ALA A 326 17.75 -32.38 27.58
C ALA A 326 16.58 -31.59 26.97
N VAL A 327 16.89 -30.65 26.07
CA VAL A 327 15.88 -29.94 25.27
C VAL A 327 16.05 -30.30 23.81
N SER A 328 14.99 -30.80 23.19
CA SER A 328 14.93 -30.99 21.76
C SER A 328 14.39 -29.71 21.13
N THR A 329 15.22 -28.98 20.40
CA THR A 329 14.85 -27.72 19.75
C THR A 329 14.78 -27.87 18.24
N ARG A 330 13.72 -27.34 17.64
CA ARG A 330 13.54 -27.18 16.21
C ARG A 330 13.38 -25.69 15.95
N ARG A 331 14.34 -25.05 15.28
CA ARG A 331 14.33 -23.61 14.98
C ARG A 331 14.65 -23.39 13.51
N ALA A 332 14.01 -22.40 12.91
CA ALA A 332 14.40 -21.83 11.62
C ALA A 332 14.58 -20.31 11.76
N ASP A 333 15.39 -19.72 10.90
CA ASP A 333 15.50 -18.26 10.72
C ASP A 333 15.56 -18.02 9.22
N THR A 334 14.58 -17.32 8.67
CA THR A 334 14.50 -17.10 7.21
C THR A 334 13.72 -15.85 6.85
N VAL A 335 13.93 -15.39 5.63
CA VAL A 335 13.12 -14.34 5.00
C VAL A 335 12.40 -14.95 3.82
N VAL A 336 11.07 -14.82 3.78
CA VAL A 336 10.21 -15.32 2.69
C VAL A 336 9.38 -14.19 2.10
N GLU A 337 9.06 -14.30 0.81
CA GLU A 337 8.14 -13.39 0.13
C GLU A 337 6.93 -14.20 -0.34
N LEU A 338 5.74 -13.78 0.08
CA LEU A 338 4.49 -14.50 -0.15
C LEU A 338 3.38 -13.55 -0.57
N ALA A 339 2.54 -13.99 -1.50
CA ALA A 339 1.26 -13.31 -1.73
C ALA A 339 0.29 -13.56 -0.56
N SER A 340 -0.72 -12.69 -0.43
CA SER A 340 -1.78 -12.89 0.57
C SER A 340 -2.46 -14.26 0.41
N GLY A 341 -2.55 -15.02 1.50
CA GLY A 341 -3.14 -16.37 1.52
C GLY A 341 -2.23 -17.48 0.97
N GLN A 342 -1.06 -17.16 0.43
CA GLN A 342 -0.11 -18.15 -0.05
C GLN A 342 0.58 -18.86 1.14
N SER A 343 0.78 -20.17 1.02
CA SER A 343 1.56 -20.96 1.96
C SER A 343 2.92 -21.32 1.37
N PHE A 344 3.94 -21.44 2.23
CA PHE A 344 5.28 -21.80 1.83
C PHE A 344 5.97 -22.67 2.87
N ALA A 345 6.73 -23.67 2.41
CA ALA A 345 7.52 -24.53 3.26
C ALA A 345 8.95 -23.99 3.38
N ILE A 346 9.33 -23.58 4.59
CA ILE A 346 10.63 -22.95 4.88
C ILE A 346 11.79 -23.97 4.86
N GLY A 347 11.54 -25.21 5.25
CA GLY A 347 12.55 -26.25 5.29
C GLY A 347 12.07 -27.58 5.85
N GLY A 348 12.95 -28.57 5.93
CA GLY A 348 12.68 -29.88 6.51
C GLY A 348 13.95 -30.71 6.64
N LEU A 349 14.02 -31.55 7.68
CA LEU A 349 15.12 -32.48 7.90
C LEU A 349 14.62 -33.92 7.76
N ILE A 350 15.28 -34.72 6.93
CA ILE A 350 14.99 -36.14 6.79
C ILE A 350 15.99 -36.92 7.65
N ARG A 351 15.52 -37.52 8.76
CA ARG A 351 16.33 -38.46 9.55
C ARG A 351 16.08 -39.89 9.10
N ARG A 352 17.14 -40.69 9.00
CA ARG A 352 17.07 -42.14 8.73
C ARG A 352 17.82 -42.87 9.86
N ASN A 353 17.10 -43.61 10.70
CA ASN A 353 17.73 -44.56 11.61
C ASN A 353 17.91 -45.89 10.88
N VAL A 354 19.15 -46.32 10.70
CA VAL A 354 19.48 -47.66 10.21
C VAL A 354 19.97 -48.46 11.41
N ASN A 355 19.08 -49.24 12.00
CA ASN A 355 19.47 -50.26 12.98
C ASN A 355 19.85 -51.52 12.20
N ASN A 356 21.14 -51.72 11.95
CA ASN A 356 21.64 -53.03 11.51
C ASN A 356 21.87 -53.87 12.76
N ASP A 357 20.88 -54.69 13.10
CA ASP A 357 21.06 -55.72 14.11
C ASP A 357 21.76 -56.91 13.44
N VAL A 358 23.08 -56.97 13.57
CA VAL A 358 23.87 -58.11 13.10
C VAL A 358 23.76 -59.19 14.18
N ARG A 359 22.85 -60.15 13.97
CA ARG A 359 22.88 -61.41 14.73
C ARG A 359 24.12 -62.20 14.28
N ALA A 360 25.04 -62.40 15.22
CA ALA A 360 26.16 -63.33 15.09
C ALA A 360 25.71 -64.78 15.38
#